data_AF-A0A1G8VAF1-F1
#
_entry.id   AF-A0A1G8VAF1-F1
#
_cell.length_a   1.000
_cell.length_b   1.000
_cell.length_c   1.000
_cell.angle_alpha   90.00
_cell.angle_beta   90.00
_cell.angle_gamma   90.00
#
_symmetry.space_group_name_H-M   'P 1'
#
loop_
_entity.id
_entity.type
_entity.pdbx_description
1 polymer ?
#
loop_
_entity_poly.entity_id
_entity_poly.type
_entity_poly.pdbx_seq_one_letter_code
_entity_poly.pdbx_strand_id
1 'polypeptide(L)'
;MTDKNIDSLQVYGLCNVFYDSYYIKGLQDYFGIRNVEFNTSNFPDFYQHTFAVIVRAKGKTIKIVIDSRDANYIRPDELKWCDVYGKVNYHPNAIPGEGHDKVMPIGPNFGIKIWNLPQTIFKGLQNTIRFRKGISRKKELLANYWRQYNRLPLSEYFKKETLRERYVFFMATIWKKEPQTNLFRSNYIRACKANPQITFEGGFAPRKDGDNVGFDGIITEKRYPFSEYMQKTKQSMMVFNTPAVFSCHGWKLGEFLAMGKAILSTPHHNVLPAPLTEGVHLLYADGNERRDFDEKIATFLASDANRKMMETNAKTYFDTYLSPEKVIEILYTAAQK
;
A
#
# COMPACT_ATOMS: atom_id res chain seq x y z
N MET A 1 20.54 -15.96 9.88
CA MET A 1 20.11 -16.22 8.48
C MET A 1 20.11 -17.72 8.29
N THR A 2 18.95 -18.35 8.34
CA THR A 2 18.79 -19.74 7.90
C THR A 2 19.01 -19.76 6.40
N ASP A 3 19.94 -20.58 5.93
CA ASP A 3 20.19 -20.76 4.50
C ASP A 3 18.94 -21.41 3.88
N LYS A 4 18.14 -20.61 3.17
CA LYS A 4 16.85 -21.04 2.61
C LYS A 4 17.01 -21.80 1.30
N ASN A 5 18.23 -22.20 0.91
CA ASN A 5 18.61 -23.06 -0.21
C ASN A 5 17.50 -23.21 -1.26
N ILE A 6 17.26 -22.13 -2.00
CA ILE A 6 16.34 -22.12 -3.13
C ILE A 6 17.12 -22.50 -4.40
N ASP A 7 16.54 -23.40 -5.20
CA ASP A 7 17.11 -23.81 -6.48
C ASP A 7 16.83 -22.76 -7.56
N SER A 8 15.62 -22.17 -7.52
CA SER A 8 15.26 -21.06 -8.41
C SER A 8 14.10 -20.23 -7.86
N LEU A 9 14.06 -18.95 -8.23
CA LEU A 9 12.94 -18.05 -7.97
C LEU A 9 12.63 -17.23 -9.23
N GLN A 10 11.39 -17.37 -9.70
CA GLN A 10 10.92 -16.76 -10.93
C GLN A 10 9.68 -15.90 -10.65
N VAL A 11 9.63 -14.71 -11.23
CA VAL A 11 8.49 -13.79 -11.17
C VAL A 11 7.89 -13.65 -12.56
N TYR A 12 6.57 -13.59 -12.65
CA TYR A 12 5.89 -13.37 -13.92
C TYR A 12 6.32 -12.05 -14.57
N GLY A 13 6.82 -12.13 -15.80
CA GLY A 13 7.52 -11.05 -16.48
C GLY A 13 6.67 -9.82 -16.83
N LEU A 14 5.34 -9.96 -16.81
CA LEU A 14 4.40 -8.89 -17.14
C LEU A 14 3.67 -8.33 -15.91
N CYS A 15 4.21 -8.53 -14.71
CA CYS A 15 3.69 -7.93 -13.48
C CYS A 15 3.77 -6.39 -13.50
N ASN A 16 3.05 -5.74 -12.58
CA ASN A 16 3.02 -4.30 -12.47
C ASN A 16 4.06 -3.82 -11.46
N VAL A 17 5.32 -3.68 -11.91
CA VAL A 17 6.45 -3.29 -11.03
C VAL A 17 6.23 -2.00 -10.24
N PHE A 18 5.30 -1.13 -10.64
CA PHE A 18 4.93 0.05 -9.86
C PHE A 18 4.20 -0.31 -8.55
N TYR A 19 3.28 -1.27 -8.59
CA TYR A 19 2.57 -1.79 -7.42
C TYR A 19 3.36 -2.92 -6.73
N ASP A 20 4.07 -3.72 -7.52
CA ASP A 20 4.63 -4.99 -7.07
C ASP A 20 6.11 -4.92 -6.66
N SER A 21 6.76 -3.76 -6.86
CA SER A 21 8.12 -3.49 -6.37
C SER A 21 8.27 -3.78 -4.88
N TYR A 22 7.20 -3.55 -4.10
CA TYR A 22 7.11 -3.91 -2.70
C TYR A 22 7.41 -5.39 -2.48
N TYR A 23 6.71 -6.28 -3.18
CA TYR A 23 6.88 -7.72 -3.04
C TYR A 23 8.16 -8.24 -3.69
N ILE A 24 8.64 -7.63 -4.78
CA ILE A 24 9.96 -7.94 -5.34
C ILE A 24 11.05 -7.70 -4.29
N LYS A 25 10.98 -6.58 -3.54
CA LYS A 25 11.91 -6.33 -2.43
C LYS A 25 11.79 -7.40 -1.35
N GLY A 26 10.56 -7.79 -1.00
CA GLY A 26 10.32 -8.88 -0.06
C GLY A 26 10.96 -10.20 -0.47
N LEU A 27 10.86 -10.57 -1.75
CA LEU A 27 11.49 -11.78 -2.30
C LEU A 27 13.01 -11.70 -2.22
N GLN A 28 13.58 -10.54 -2.55
CA GLN A 28 15.03 -10.30 -2.45
C GLN A 28 15.54 -10.44 -1.01
N ASP A 29 14.86 -9.81 -0.06
CA ASP A 29 15.25 -9.80 1.34
C ASP A 29 15.06 -11.18 1.98
N TYR A 30 13.89 -11.77 1.80
CA TYR A 30 13.54 -13.04 2.44
C TYR A 30 14.42 -14.19 1.96
N PHE A 31 14.70 -14.29 0.66
CA PHE A 31 15.53 -15.36 0.09
C PHE A 31 17.01 -15.01 -0.04
N GLY A 32 17.43 -13.79 0.35
CA GLY A 32 18.82 -13.35 0.25
C GLY A 32 19.34 -13.23 -1.19
N ILE A 33 18.45 -13.01 -2.17
CA ILE A 33 18.81 -12.94 -3.59
C ILE A 33 18.95 -11.50 -4.08
N ARG A 34 19.95 -11.25 -4.93
CA ARG A 34 20.19 -9.91 -5.48
C ARG A 34 19.22 -9.55 -6.61
N ASN A 35 18.86 -10.51 -7.45
CA ASN A 35 17.98 -10.30 -8.60
C ASN A 35 16.96 -11.42 -8.72
N VAL A 36 15.69 -11.05 -8.89
CA VAL A 36 14.63 -11.98 -9.30
C VAL A 36 14.72 -12.25 -10.80
N GLU A 37 14.49 -13.50 -11.21
CA GLU A 37 14.39 -13.86 -12.62
C GLU A 37 12.96 -13.59 -13.14
N PHE A 38 12.81 -12.74 -14.15
CA PHE A 38 11.51 -12.59 -14.81
C PHE A 38 11.33 -13.65 -15.89
N ASN A 39 10.14 -14.26 -15.96
CA ASN A 39 9.80 -15.29 -16.94
C ASN A 39 8.30 -15.24 -17.29
N THR A 40 7.92 -15.60 -18.51
CA THR A 40 6.51 -15.77 -18.92
C THR A 40 6.19 -17.17 -19.41
N SER A 41 7.16 -17.96 -19.85
CA SER A 41 6.95 -19.30 -20.41
C SER A 41 6.64 -20.36 -19.35
N ASN A 42 7.11 -20.15 -18.12
CA ASN A 42 6.88 -21.06 -17.00
C ASN A 42 5.58 -20.78 -16.26
N PHE A 43 4.82 -19.77 -16.71
CA PHE A 43 3.56 -19.36 -16.13
C PHE A 43 2.42 -19.62 -17.13
N PRO A 44 1.17 -19.78 -16.65
CA PRO A 44 0.00 -19.65 -17.50
C PRO A 44 -0.01 -18.32 -18.25
N ASP A 45 -0.87 -18.22 -19.26
CA ASP A 45 -1.11 -16.96 -19.97
C ASP A 45 -1.92 -15.99 -19.11
N PHE A 46 -1.30 -15.51 -18.04
CA PHE A 46 -1.89 -14.56 -17.13
C PHE A 46 -2.05 -13.20 -17.80
N TYR A 47 -3.05 -12.46 -17.33
CA TYR A 47 -3.22 -11.07 -17.73
C TYR A 47 -2.01 -10.22 -17.27
N GLN A 48 -1.57 -9.29 -18.12
CA GLN A 48 -0.58 -8.27 -17.74
C GLN A 48 -1.00 -7.57 -16.44
N HIS A 49 -0.08 -7.30 -15.51
CA HIS A 49 -0.30 -6.83 -14.13
C HIS A 49 -0.55 -7.92 -13.08
N THR A 50 -0.56 -9.20 -13.47
CA THR A 50 -0.57 -10.30 -12.48
C THR A 50 0.79 -10.41 -11.80
N PHE A 51 0.84 -10.46 -10.48
CA PHE A 51 2.05 -10.79 -9.75
C PHE A 51 2.00 -12.25 -9.29
N ALA A 52 2.74 -13.10 -10.01
CA ALA A 52 2.86 -14.51 -9.72
C ALA A 52 4.33 -14.89 -9.57
N VAL A 53 4.61 -15.84 -8.66
CA VAL A 53 5.95 -16.28 -8.30
C VAL A 53 6.00 -17.79 -8.30
N ILE A 54 7.07 -18.37 -8.84
CA ILE A 54 7.43 -19.76 -8.66
C ILE A 54 8.72 -19.81 -7.85
N VAL A 55 8.67 -20.51 -6.71
CA VAL A 55 9.85 -20.80 -5.88
C VAL A 55 10.10 -22.31 -5.95
N ARG A 56 11.31 -22.71 -6.33
CA ARG A 56 11.76 -24.11 -6.26
C ARG A 56 12.80 -24.23 -5.17
N ALA A 57 12.58 -25.14 -4.23
CA ALA A 57 13.50 -25.40 -3.13
C ALA A 57 13.35 -26.84 -2.66
N LYS A 58 14.48 -27.55 -2.49
CA LYS A 58 14.51 -28.92 -1.92
C LYS A 58 13.56 -29.89 -2.63
N GLY A 59 13.52 -29.81 -3.96
CA GLY A 59 12.65 -30.66 -4.79
C GLY A 59 11.15 -30.31 -4.73
N LYS A 60 10.74 -29.28 -3.98
CA LYS A 60 9.37 -28.77 -3.97
C LYS A 60 9.24 -27.53 -4.86
N THR A 61 8.10 -27.40 -5.51
CA THR A 61 7.71 -26.20 -6.26
C THR A 61 6.54 -25.55 -5.55
N ILE A 62 6.70 -24.27 -5.19
CA ILE A 62 5.68 -23.43 -4.54
C ILE A 62 5.30 -22.31 -5.49
N LYS A 63 3.99 -22.11 -5.68
CA LYS A 63 3.39 -21.11 -6.55
C LYS A 63 2.62 -20.10 -5.70
N ILE A 64 3.02 -18.84 -5.78
CA ILE A 64 2.43 -17.76 -5.00
C ILE A 64 1.81 -16.76 -5.97
N VAL A 65 0.59 -16.32 -5.70
CA VAL A 65 0.02 -15.13 -6.33
C VAL A 65 -0.13 -14.04 -5.27
N ILE A 66 0.24 -12.81 -5.61
CA ILE A 66 -0.01 -11.63 -4.77
C ILE A 66 -0.86 -10.65 -5.56
N ASP A 67 -2.05 -10.37 -5.04
CA ASP A 67 -3.01 -9.46 -5.63
C ASP A 67 -2.98 -8.10 -4.93
N SER A 68 -2.26 -7.18 -5.56
CA SER A 68 -2.07 -5.79 -5.15
C SER A 68 -3.14 -4.82 -5.66
N ARG A 69 -4.22 -5.34 -6.28
CA ARG A 69 -5.27 -4.52 -6.91
C ARG A 69 -6.25 -3.97 -5.88
N ASP A 70 -6.84 -2.82 -6.19
CA ASP A 70 -7.81 -2.13 -5.32
C ASP A 70 -9.11 -2.91 -5.14
N ALA A 71 -9.63 -3.53 -6.20
CA ALA A 71 -10.89 -4.27 -6.16
C ALA A 71 -10.76 -5.55 -5.33
N ASN A 72 -11.85 -5.96 -4.68
CA ASN A 72 -11.93 -7.17 -3.86
C ASN A 72 -12.06 -8.48 -4.68
N TYR A 73 -12.45 -8.39 -5.96
CA TYR A 73 -12.58 -9.55 -6.85
C TYR A 73 -11.27 -10.33 -7.01
N ILE A 74 -11.39 -11.67 -6.97
CA ILE A 74 -10.30 -12.63 -7.19
C ILE A 74 -10.47 -13.28 -8.56
N ARG A 75 -9.38 -13.40 -9.32
CA ARG A 75 -9.42 -14.10 -10.61
C ARG A 75 -9.33 -15.62 -10.40
N PRO A 76 -10.29 -16.41 -10.91
CA PRO A 76 -10.32 -17.86 -10.72
C PRO A 76 -9.06 -18.57 -11.24
N ASP A 77 -8.54 -18.18 -12.39
CA ASP A 77 -7.36 -18.82 -13.00
C ASP A 77 -6.09 -18.63 -12.16
N GLU A 78 -5.94 -17.45 -11.55
CA GLU A 78 -4.83 -17.14 -10.65
C GLU A 78 -4.94 -17.98 -9.36
N LEU A 79 -6.14 -18.04 -8.77
CA LEU A 79 -6.41 -18.80 -7.54
C LEU A 79 -6.22 -20.31 -7.73
N LYS A 80 -6.75 -20.86 -8.84
CA LYS A 80 -6.64 -22.27 -9.18
C LYS A 80 -5.17 -22.70 -9.36
N TRP A 81 -4.35 -21.84 -9.95
CA TRP A 81 -2.95 -22.16 -10.27
C TRP A 81 -2.02 -22.15 -9.06
N CYS A 82 -2.28 -21.28 -8.08
CA CYS A 82 -1.39 -21.07 -6.94
C CYS A 82 -1.59 -22.06 -5.79
N ASP A 83 -0.57 -22.16 -4.94
CA ASP A 83 -0.64 -22.87 -3.65
C ASP A 83 -1.12 -21.91 -2.54
N VAL A 84 -0.78 -20.62 -2.66
CA VAL A 84 -1.25 -19.54 -1.77
C VAL A 84 -1.53 -18.26 -2.56
N TYR A 85 -2.57 -17.54 -2.14
CA TYR A 85 -3.03 -16.30 -2.76
C TYR A 85 -3.06 -15.16 -1.73
N GLY A 86 -2.09 -14.25 -1.78
CA GLY A 86 -2.07 -13.06 -0.94
C GLY A 86 -2.97 -11.97 -1.52
N LYS A 87 -3.96 -11.48 -0.76
CA LYS A 87 -4.89 -10.44 -1.20
C LYS A 87 -4.77 -9.20 -0.32
N VAL A 88 -4.40 -8.06 -0.92
CA VAL A 88 -4.29 -6.78 -0.20
C VAL A 88 -5.65 -6.34 0.34
N ASN A 89 -6.64 -6.24 -0.56
CA ASN A 89 -8.00 -5.82 -0.24
C ASN A 89 -8.91 -7.04 -0.14
N TYR A 90 -8.70 -7.81 0.92
CA TYR A 90 -9.43 -9.04 1.15
C TYR A 90 -10.80 -8.76 1.77
N HIS A 91 -11.85 -9.30 1.16
CA HIS A 91 -13.20 -9.27 1.74
C HIS A 91 -13.79 -10.69 1.65
N PRO A 92 -14.24 -11.30 2.77
CA PRO A 92 -14.72 -12.69 2.77
C PRO A 92 -15.82 -12.96 1.74
N ASN A 93 -16.76 -12.04 1.58
CA ASN A 93 -17.86 -12.20 0.62
C ASN A 93 -17.46 -12.01 -0.85
N ALA A 94 -16.18 -11.70 -1.14
CA ALA A 94 -15.69 -11.45 -2.50
C ALA A 94 -14.98 -12.68 -3.12
N ILE A 95 -14.91 -13.81 -2.42
CA ILE A 95 -14.37 -15.07 -2.95
C ILE A 95 -15.51 -15.96 -3.45
N PRO A 96 -15.73 -16.08 -4.77
CA PRO A 96 -16.62 -17.09 -5.31
C PRO A 96 -15.90 -18.44 -5.43
N GLY A 97 -16.55 -19.53 -4.99
CA GLY A 97 -16.18 -20.90 -5.34
C GLY A 97 -15.10 -21.57 -4.47
N GLU A 98 -14.50 -22.62 -5.01
CA GLU A 98 -13.48 -23.45 -4.34
C GLU A 98 -12.12 -22.73 -4.24
N GLY A 99 -11.34 -23.06 -3.20
CA GLY A 99 -9.98 -22.53 -3.00
C GLY A 99 -9.88 -21.33 -2.05
N HIS A 100 -10.96 -20.99 -1.33
CA HIS A 100 -10.98 -19.96 -0.29
C HIS A 100 -9.84 -20.14 0.74
N ASP A 101 -9.54 -21.39 1.11
CA ASP A 101 -8.53 -21.70 2.14
C ASP A 101 -7.10 -21.33 1.72
N LYS A 102 -6.87 -21.08 0.42
CA LYS A 102 -5.58 -20.60 -0.09
C LYS A 102 -5.42 -19.08 0.03
N VAL A 103 -6.51 -18.35 0.26
CA VAL A 103 -6.53 -16.89 0.23
C VAL A 103 -6.17 -16.33 1.60
N MET A 104 -5.20 -15.43 1.63
CA MET A 104 -4.74 -14.78 2.86
C MET A 104 -4.82 -13.27 2.74
N PRO A 105 -5.39 -12.57 3.74
CA PRO A 105 -5.22 -11.12 3.84
C PRO A 105 -3.75 -10.79 4.11
N ILE A 106 -3.18 -9.89 3.30
CA ILE A 106 -1.79 -9.42 3.49
C ILE A 106 -1.70 -7.94 3.82
N GLY A 107 -2.83 -7.23 3.81
CA GLY A 107 -2.91 -5.82 4.18
C GLY A 107 -2.30 -4.87 3.15
N PRO A 108 -2.23 -3.56 3.44
CA PRO A 108 -1.81 -2.55 2.48
C PRO A 108 -0.33 -2.64 2.12
N ASN A 109 -0.05 -2.44 0.83
CA ASN A 109 1.27 -2.16 0.29
C ASN A 109 1.35 -0.74 -0.27
N PHE A 110 2.54 -0.35 -0.72
CA PHE A 110 2.77 0.92 -1.43
C PHE A 110 3.96 0.81 -2.39
N GLY A 111 4.02 1.70 -3.38
CA GLY A 111 5.10 1.69 -4.37
C GLY A 111 6.44 2.13 -3.77
N ILE A 112 7.50 1.35 -4.01
CA ILE A 112 8.86 1.63 -3.55
C ILE A 112 9.88 1.57 -4.68
N LYS A 113 10.95 2.35 -4.54
CA LYS A 113 12.10 2.28 -5.43
C LYS A 113 13.05 1.17 -5.00
N ILE A 114 13.25 0.21 -5.89
CA ILE A 114 14.15 -0.95 -5.74
C ILE A 114 15.29 -0.95 -6.77
N TRP A 115 15.24 -0.06 -7.77
CA TRP A 115 16.24 0.04 -8.83
C TRP A 115 16.73 1.47 -8.99
N ASN A 116 18.01 1.61 -9.30
CA ASN A 116 18.57 2.88 -9.78
C ASN A 116 18.19 3.13 -11.25
N LEU A 117 18.59 4.28 -11.81
CA LEU A 117 18.19 4.66 -13.15
C LEU A 117 18.70 3.69 -14.24
N PRO A 118 20.00 3.32 -14.27
CA PRO A 118 20.49 2.30 -15.22
C PRO A 118 19.74 0.98 -15.12
N GLN A 119 19.53 0.45 -13.90
CA GLN A 119 18.80 -0.80 -13.68
C GLN A 119 17.35 -0.70 -14.16
N THR A 120 16.68 0.43 -13.91
CA THR A 120 15.29 0.68 -14.34
C THR A 120 15.17 0.64 -15.86
N ILE A 121 16.05 1.37 -16.56
CA ILE A 121 16.08 1.43 -18.02
C ILE A 121 16.38 0.03 -18.59
N PHE A 122 17.43 -0.61 -18.08
CA PHE A 122 17.85 -1.94 -18.55
C PHE A 122 16.75 -2.98 -18.37
N LYS A 123 16.19 -3.11 -17.17
CA LYS A 123 15.12 -4.09 -16.89
C LYS A 123 13.84 -3.77 -17.67
N GLY A 124 13.46 -2.49 -17.78
CA GLY A 124 12.30 -2.06 -18.54
C GLY A 124 12.40 -2.43 -20.02
N LEU A 125 13.54 -2.13 -20.65
CA LEU A 125 13.79 -2.47 -22.05
C LEU A 125 13.93 -3.98 -22.26
N GLN A 126 14.74 -4.65 -21.42
CA GLN A 126 14.97 -6.09 -21.52
C GLN A 126 13.65 -6.88 -21.42
N ASN A 127 12.82 -6.61 -20.41
CA ASN A 127 11.56 -7.31 -20.23
C ASN A 127 10.56 -6.96 -21.35
N THR A 128 10.55 -5.73 -21.84
CA THR A 128 9.70 -5.33 -22.98
C THR A 128 10.09 -6.08 -24.27
N ILE A 129 11.39 -6.23 -24.54
CA ILE A 129 11.88 -6.95 -25.72
C ILE A 129 11.64 -8.46 -25.56
N ARG A 130 12.04 -9.04 -24.43
CA ARG A 130 11.97 -10.48 -24.15
C ARG A 130 10.53 -11.00 -24.19
N PHE A 131 9.59 -10.23 -23.64
CA PHE A 131 8.19 -10.66 -23.51
C PHE A 131 7.26 -10.01 -24.54
N ARG A 132 7.80 -9.38 -25.59
CA ARG A 132 7.08 -8.54 -26.57
C ARG A 132 5.77 -9.11 -27.13
N LYS A 133 5.66 -10.43 -27.23
CA LYS A 133 4.49 -11.15 -27.76
C LYS A 133 3.30 -11.20 -26.79
N GLY A 134 3.56 -11.23 -25.48
CA GLY A 134 2.50 -11.29 -24.44
C GLY A 134 2.07 -9.92 -23.92
N ILE A 135 2.74 -8.83 -24.32
CA ILE A 135 2.44 -7.49 -23.80
C ILE A 135 1.22 -6.91 -24.51
N SER A 136 0.11 -6.78 -23.78
CA SER A 136 -1.09 -6.11 -24.26
C SER A 136 -0.94 -4.58 -24.28
N ARG A 137 -0.21 -4.00 -23.31
CA ARG A 137 -0.05 -2.55 -23.15
C ARG A 137 1.42 -2.15 -22.92
N LYS A 138 2.17 -2.01 -24.01
CA LYS A 138 3.63 -1.70 -23.99
C LYS A 138 3.97 -0.38 -23.33
N LYS A 139 3.25 0.69 -23.69
CA LYS A 139 3.46 2.03 -23.10
C LYS A 139 3.25 2.01 -21.58
N GLU A 140 2.21 1.29 -21.14
CA GLU A 140 1.90 1.16 -19.72
C GLU A 140 2.99 0.38 -18.97
N LEU A 141 3.46 -0.75 -19.53
CA LEU A 141 4.53 -1.55 -18.93
C LEU A 141 5.79 -0.69 -18.69
N LEU A 142 6.28 0.00 -19.72
CA LEU A 142 7.44 0.90 -19.60
C LEU A 142 7.18 2.06 -18.63
N ALA A 143 6.00 2.67 -18.67
CA ALA A 143 5.63 3.74 -17.75
C ALA A 143 5.66 3.27 -16.29
N ASN A 144 5.33 2.01 -16.00
CA ASN A 144 5.36 1.48 -14.64
C ASN A 144 6.79 1.32 -14.11
N TYR A 145 7.79 0.99 -14.94
CA TYR A 145 9.21 1.06 -14.54
C TYR A 145 9.61 2.50 -14.16
N TRP A 146 9.21 3.48 -14.97
CA TRP A 146 9.48 4.89 -14.67
C TRP A 146 8.78 5.36 -13.40
N ARG A 147 7.50 5.04 -13.22
CA ARG A 147 6.72 5.40 -12.02
C ARG A 147 7.32 4.79 -10.75
N GLN A 148 7.81 3.56 -10.83
CA GLN A 148 8.51 2.90 -9.75
C GLN A 148 9.83 3.60 -9.39
N TYR A 149 10.61 4.01 -10.39
CA TYR A 149 11.86 4.76 -10.17
C TYR A 149 11.65 6.11 -9.45
N ASN A 150 10.50 6.74 -9.69
CA ASN A 150 10.10 8.01 -9.06
C ASN A 150 9.55 7.85 -7.64
N ARG A 151 9.53 6.64 -7.07
CA ARG A 151 9.19 6.41 -5.66
C ARG A 151 10.40 6.56 -4.76
N LEU A 152 10.14 6.60 -3.46
CA LEU A 152 11.20 6.54 -2.45
C LEU A 152 11.59 5.07 -2.21
N PRO A 153 12.87 4.77 -1.93
CA PRO A 153 13.23 3.46 -1.42
C PRO A 153 12.64 3.25 -0.03
N LEU A 154 12.42 1.99 0.36
CA LEU A 154 11.75 1.64 1.62
C LEU A 154 12.42 2.27 2.85
N SER A 155 13.75 2.35 2.85
CA SER A 155 14.52 2.96 3.93
C SER A 155 14.15 4.42 4.22
N GLU A 156 13.69 5.17 3.21
CA GLU A 156 13.24 6.55 3.43
C GLU A 156 11.99 6.62 4.29
N TYR A 157 11.09 5.62 4.24
CA TYR A 157 9.91 5.60 5.09
C TYR A 157 10.27 5.35 6.57
N PHE A 158 11.44 4.77 6.84
CA PHE A 158 11.92 4.53 8.21
C PHE A 158 12.72 5.70 8.79
N LYS A 159 13.16 6.64 7.95
CA LYS A 159 13.87 7.84 8.42
C LYS A 159 12.92 8.74 9.19
N LYS A 160 13.22 8.93 10.46
CA LYS A 160 12.55 9.89 11.33
C LYS A 160 12.83 11.31 10.83
N GLU A 161 11.81 12.15 10.91
CA GLU A 161 11.92 13.59 10.72
C GLU A 161 11.52 14.27 12.01
N THR A 162 12.01 15.50 12.21
CA THR A 162 11.58 16.33 13.32
C THR A 162 10.08 16.64 13.17
N LEU A 163 9.29 16.18 14.14
CA LEU A 163 7.88 16.52 14.24
C LEU A 163 7.75 18.02 14.44
N ARG A 164 6.90 18.66 13.63
CA ARG A 164 6.52 20.05 13.83
C ARG A 164 5.40 20.11 14.85
N GLU A 165 5.58 20.88 15.90
CA GLU A 165 4.61 20.98 16.98
C GLU A 165 3.24 21.37 16.43
N ARG A 166 2.21 20.59 16.80
CA ARG A 166 0.80 20.82 16.43
C ARG A 166 0.55 21.02 14.93
N TYR A 167 1.46 20.54 14.08
CA TYR A 167 1.35 20.63 12.63
C TYR A 167 0.64 19.41 12.07
N VAL A 168 -0.29 19.62 11.13
CA VAL A 168 -1.03 18.55 10.46
C VAL A 168 -1.07 18.83 8.98
N PHE A 169 -0.57 17.88 8.19
CA PHE A 169 -0.66 17.92 6.74
C PHE A 169 -1.61 16.85 6.20
N PHE A 170 -2.48 17.22 5.26
CA PHE A 170 -3.33 16.25 4.59
C PHE A 170 -3.61 16.63 3.14
N MET A 171 -3.47 15.67 2.24
CA MET A 171 -3.79 15.85 0.82
C MET A 171 -4.62 14.69 0.31
N ALA A 172 -5.77 14.94 -0.32
CA ALA A 172 -6.56 13.88 -0.94
C ALA A 172 -7.06 14.23 -2.33
N THR A 173 -7.36 13.21 -3.13
CA THR A 173 -8.04 13.39 -4.42
C THR A 173 -9.56 13.30 -4.21
N ILE A 174 -10.31 14.10 -4.95
CA ILE A 174 -11.77 14.04 -5.03
C ILE A 174 -12.18 12.99 -6.08
N TRP A 175 -13.03 12.03 -5.68
CA TRP A 175 -13.52 10.97 -6.56
C TRP A 175 -15.04 11.04 -6.73
N LYS A 176 -15.50 11.37 -7.94
CA LYS A 176 -16.94 11.52 -8.24
C LYS A 176 -17.79 10.28 -7.89
N LYS A 177 -17.19 9.09 -8.00
CA LYS A 177 -17.84 7.80 -7.73
C LYS A 177 -17.73 7.32 -6.29
N GLU A 178 -17.08 8.09 -5.41
CA GLU A 178 -16.84 7.72 -4.01
C GLU A 178 -17.33 8.83 -3.06
N PRO A 179 -18.64 9.15 -3.05
CA PRO A 179 -19.18 10.28 -2.29
C PRO A 179 -18.92 10.16 -0.78
N GLN A 180 -19.04 8.95 -0.22
CA GLN A 180 -18.77 8.69 1.20
C GLN A 180 -17.30 8.95 1.56
N THR A 181 -16.37 8.46 0.74
CA THR A 181 -14.93 8.74 0.93
C THR A 181 -14.65 10.24 0.88
N ASN A 182 -15.29 10.98 -0.03
CA ASN A 182 -15.13 12.44 -0.09
C ASN A 182 -15.75 13.11 1.15
N LEU A 183 -16.90 12.66 1.63
CA LEU A 183 -17.54 13.15 2.84
C LEU A 183 -16.60 13.03 4.04
N PHE A 184 -16.07 11.84 4.31
CA PHE A 184 -15.14 11.57 5.41
C PHE A 184 -13.91 12.48 5.36
N ARG A 185 -13.29 12.60 4.18
CA ARG A 185 -12.15 13.49 3.95
C ARG A 185 -12.52 14.95 4.17
N SER A 186 -13.69 15.38 3.72
CA SER A 186 -14.15 16.75 3.87
C SER A 186 -14.41 17.11 5.33
N ASN A 187 -14.99 16.19 6.11
CA ASN A 187 -15.25 16.38 7.53
C ASN A 187 -13.93 16.47 8.31
N TYR A 188 -12.96 15.59 8.03
CA TYR A 188 -11.63 15.69 8.60
C TYR A 188 -10.94 17.02 8.27
N ILE A 189 -10.94 17.44 6.99
CA ILE A 189 -10.34 18.72 6.58
C ILE A 189 -10.99 19.89 7.32
N ARG A 190 -12.33 19.91 7.44
CA ARG A 190 -13.05 20.97 8.15
C ARG A 190 -12.74 20.97 9.64
N ALA A 191 -12.68 19.80 10.28
CA ALA A 191 -12.28 19.68 11.68
C ALA A 191 -10.87 20.26 11.91
N CYS A 192 -9.92 19.89 11.04
CA CYS A 192 -8.58 20.43 11.13
C CYS A 192 -8.50 21.95 10.92
N LYS A 193 -9.19 22.48 9.89
CA LYS A 193 -9.22 23.93 9.62
C LYS A 193 -9.86 24.75 10.75
N ALA A 194 -10.85 24.17 11.44
CA ALA A 194 -11.60 24.85 12.49
C ALA A 194 -10.95 24.75 13.88
N ASN A 195 -9.92 23.92 14.05
CA ASN A 195 -9.26 23.72 15.34
C ASN A 195 -8.14 24.74 15.54
N PRO A 196 -8.25 25.69 16.49
CA PRO A 196 -7.27 26.76 16.69
C PRO A 196 -5.95 26.27 17.29
N GLN A 197 -5.89 25.05 17.80
CA GLN A 197 -4.68 24.48 18.40
C GLN A 197 -3.78 23.79 17.39
N ILE A 198 -4.19 23.66 16.12
CA ILE A 198 -3.38 23.00 15.09
C ILE A 198 -3.04 23.96 13.96
N THR A 199 -1.82 23.82 13.44
CA THR A 199 -1.45 24.43 12.17
C THR A 199 -1.74 23.42 11.05
N PHE A 200 -2.88 23.58 10.39
CA PHE A 200 -3.28 22.71 9.29
C PHE A 200 -2.76 23.20 7.94
N GLU A 201 -2.22 22.29 7.14
CA GLU A 201 -1.85 22.52 5.76
C GLU A 201 -2.43 21.44 4.85
N GLY A 202 -3.04 21.85 3.74
CA GLY A 202 -3.53 20.95 2.71
C GLY A 202 -5.06 20.98 2.55
N GLY A 203 -5.62 19.87 2.06
CA GLY A 203 -7.01 19.77 1.65
C GLY A 203 -7.20 18.82 0.46
N PHE A 204 -8.18 19.13 -0.38
CA PHE A 204 -8.37 18.40 -1.64
C PHE A 204 -7.47 18.95 -2.75
N ALA A 205 -6.79 18.05 -3.47
CA ALA A 205 -6.12 18.41 -4.71
C ALA A 205 -7.17 18.83 -5.76
N PRO A 206 -7.01 19.99 -6.42
CA PRO A 206 -7.98 20.48 -7.40
C PRO A 206 -8.11 19.48 -8.55
N ARG A 207 -9.33 19.21 -8.99
CA ARG A 207 -9.58 18.27 -10.08
C ARG A 207 -9.17 18.84 -11.43
N LYS A 208 -8.70 17.97 -12.33
CA LYS A 208 -8.23 18.39 -13.66
C LYS A 208 -9.35 18.91 -14.56
N ASP A 209 -10.57 18.43 -14.33
CA ASP A 209 -11.78 18.84 -15.05
C ASP A 209 -12.49 20.04 -14.38
N GLY A 210 -11.91 20.65 -13.33
CA GLY A 210 -12.45 21.81 -12.63
C GLY A 210 -13.67 21.51 -11.73
N ASP A 211 -14.42 20.46 -12.00
CA ASP A 211 -15.59 20.05 -11.22
C ASP A 211 -15.18 19.38 -9.90
N ASN A 212 -15.06 20.17 -8.84
CA ASN A 212 -14.71 19.74 -7.49
C ASN A 212 -15.91 19.21 -6.68
N VAL A 213 -17.07 18.98 -7.32
CA VAL A 213 -18.30 18.41 -6.71
C VAL A 213 -18.67 19.04 -5.36
N GLY A 214 -18.57 20.37 -5.27
CA GLY A 214 -18.98 21.15 -4.08
C GLY A 214 -17.93 21.27 -2.97
N PHE A 215 -16.68 20.88 -3.22
CA PHE A 215 -15.59 20.98 -2.24
C PHE A 215 -14.65 22.18 -2.44
N ASP A 216 -15.05 23.18 -3.22
CA ASP A 216 -14.21 24.32 -3.61
C ASP A 216 -13.63 25.10 -2.40
N GLY A 217 -14.37 25.23 -1.30
CA GLY A 217 -13.88 25.92 -0.08
C GLY A 217 -12.76 25.19 0.68
N ILE A 218 -12.43 23.95 0.30
CA ILE A 218 -11.44 23.11 0.97
C ILE A 218 -10.44 22.45 0.01
N ILE A 219 -10.34 22.95 -1.23
CA ILE A 219 -9.25 22.60 -2.14
C ILE A 219 -7.95 23.31 -1.75
N THR A 220 -6.82 22.75 -2.19
CA THR A 220 -5.53 23.41 -2.13
C THR A 220 -5.26 24.22 -3.39
N GLU A 221 -4.48 25.29 -3.24
CA GLU A 221 -4.06 26.13 -4.38
C GLU A 221 -3.14 25.38 -5.35
N LYS A 222 -2.36 24.43 -4.84
CA LYS A 222 -1.38 23.66 -5.62
C LYS A 222 -1.49 22.17 -5.38
N ARG A 223 -0.93 21.41 -6.33
CA ARG A 223 -0.57 20.00 -6.11
C ARG A 223 0.84 19.94 -5.53
N TYR A 224 1.03 19.02 -4.58
CA TYR A 224 2.32 18.83 -3.92
C TYR A 224 3.14 17.76 -4.67
N PRO A 225 4.42 18.04 -5.01
CA PRO A 225 5.35 17.01 -5.44
C PRO A 225 5.45 15.89 -4.40
N PHE A 226 5.76 14.66 -4.83
CA PHE A 226 5.79 13.51 -3.94
C PHE A 226 6.80 13.67 -2.79
N SER A 227 7.96 14.27 -3.03
CA SER A 227 8.95 14.58 -1.99
C SER A 227 8.40 15.54 -0.93
N GLU A 228 7.73 16.61 -1.34
CA GLU A 228 7.10 17.59 -0.43
C GLU A 228 5.96 16.93 0.37
N TYR A 229 5.14 16.10 -0.29
CA TYR A 229 4.10 15.30 0.37
C TYR A 229 4.68 14.41 1.48
N MET A 230 5.76 13.68 1.17
CA MET A 230 6.41 12.78 2.12
C MET A 230 7.03 13.53 3.30
N GLN A 231 7.74 14.64 3.03
CA GLN A 231 8.34 15.46 4.09
C GLN A 231 7.27 15.99 5.06
N LYS A 232 6.21 16.61 4.54
CA LYS A 232 5.12 17.19 5.36
C LYS A 232 4.35 16.12 6.13
N THR A 233 4.14 14.96 5.52
CA THR A 233 3.51 13.81 6.19
C THR A 233 4.33 13.36 7.40
N LYS A 234 5.66 13.25 7.26
CA LYS A 234 6.53 12.84 8.37
C LYS A 234 6.57 13.88 9.50
N GLN A 235 6.57 15.17 9.14
CA GLN A 235 6.54 16.29 10.09
C GLN A 235 5.20 16.45 10.82
N SER A 236 4.12 15.85 10.31
CA SER A 236 2.78 15.96 10.91
C SER A 236 2.71 15.23 12.24
N MET A 237 2.03 15.81 13.23
CA MET A 237 1.82 15.17 14.53
C MET A 237 0.91 13.94 14.45
N MET A 238 -0.02 13.94 13.51
CA MET A 238 -0.93 12.84 13.21
C MET A 238 -1.21 12.82 11.71
N VAL A 239 -1.68 11.69 11.20
CA VAL A 239 -2.04 11.48 9.80
C VAL A 239 -3.43 10.88 9.70
N PHE A 240 -4.14 11.17 8.62
CA PHE A 240 -5.50 10.67 8.40
C PHE A 240 -5.58 9.67 7.26
N ASN A 241 -6.15 8.51 7.57
CA ASN A 241 -6.48 7.45 6.65
C ASN A 241 -8.00 7.31 6.46
N THR A 242 -8.42 6.96 5.25
CA THR A 242 -9.78 6.51 4.99
C THR A 242 -9.70 5.46 3.88
N PRO A 243 -10.53 4.41 3.91
CA PRO A 243 -10.70 3.54 2.75
C PRO A 243 -10.93 4.36 1.49
N ALA A 244 -10.40 3.85 0.38
CA ALA A 244 -10.34 4.56 -0.89
C ALA A 244 -11.29 3.96 -1.93
N VAL A 245 -10.95 4.07 -3.22
CA VAL A 245 -11.75 3.50 -4.31
C VAL A 245 -11.96 2.00 -4.05
N PHE A 246 -13.18 1.50 -4.23
CA PHE A 246 -13.56 0.13 -3.87
C PHE A 246 -13.40 -0.22 -2.38
N SER A 247 -13.43 0.78 -1.49
CA SER A 247 -13.15 0.61 -0.05
C SER A 247 -11.78 -0.02 0.23
N CYS A 248 -10.81 0.14 -0.68
CA CYS A 248 -9.48 -0.42 -0.53
C CYS A 248 -8.73 0.22 0.65
N HIS A 249 -7.79 -0.50 1.26
CA HIS A 249 -6.95 0.02 2.35
C HIS A 249 -6.19 1.29 1.96
N GLY A 250 -5.81 1.38 0.68
CA GLY A 250 -5.03 2.49 0.13
C GLY A 250 -3.55 2.45 0.55
N TRP A 251 -2.69 3.02 -0.28
CA TRP A 251 -1.24 3.04 -0.02
C TRP A 251 -0.87 3.83 1.24
N LYS A 252 -1.61 4.88 1.55
CA LYS A 252 -1.37 5.74 2.71
C LYS A 252 -1.37 4.97 4.02
N LEU A 253 -2.28 4.02 4.20
CA LEU A 253 -2.31 3.21 5.42
C LEU A 253 -1.00 2.44 5.61
N GLY A 254 -0.51 1.79 4.55
CA GLY A 254 0.77 1.10 4.56
C GLY A 254 1.95 2.05 4.81
N GLU A 255 1.96 3.22 4.17
CA GLU A 255 2.99 4.25 4.37
C GLU A 255 3.00 4.76 5.83
N PHE A 256 1.83 5.03 6.42
CA PHE A 256 1.71 5.55 7.78
C PHE A 256 2.16 4.54 8.84
N LEU A 257 1.77 3.26 8.66
CA LEU A 257 2.21 2.17 9.52
C LEU A 257 3.73 1.97 9.40
N ALA A 258 4.28 2.01 8.17
CA ALA A 258 5.73 1.91 7.93
C ALA A 258 6.53 3.04 8.61
N MET A 259 5.97 4.26 8.61
CA MET A 259 6.56 5.43 9.26
C MET A 259 6.35 5.46 10.78
N GLY A 260 5.48 4.61 11.33
CA GLY A 260 5.09 4.65 12.74
C GLY A 260 4.39 5.97 13.11
N LYS A 261 3.44 6.43 12.29
CA LYS A 261 2.68 7.66 12.57
C LYS A 261 1.53 7.41 13.53
N ALA A 262 1.12 8.47 14.24
CA ALA A 262 -0.16 8.50 14.94
C ALA A 262 -1.28 8.62 13.90
N ILE A 263 -2.13 7.59 13.80
CA ILE A 263 -3.11 7.46 12.72
C ILE A 263 -4.51 7.74 13.28
N LEU A 264 -5.22 8.65 12.63
CA LEU A 264 -6.68 8.74 12.66
C LEU A 264 -7.21 8.02 11.42
N SER A 265 -8.18 7.12 11.56
CA SER A 265 -8.76 6.40 10.44
C SER A 265 -10.28 6.39 10.50
N THR A 266 -10.95 6.30 9.35
CA THR A 266 -12.30 5.71 9.33
C THR A 266 -12.25 4.19 9.31
N PRO A 267 -13.33 3.46 9.68
CA PRO A 267 -13.33 2.00 9.75
C PRO A 267 -12.91 1.35 8.44
N HIS A 268 -12.12 0.27 8.52
CA HIS A 268 -11.75 -0.53 7.36
C HIS A 268 -12.85 -1.52 6.99
N HIS A 269 -13.10 -1.66 5.69
CA HIS A 269 -14.04 -2.68 5.17
C HIS A 269 -13.34 -3.99 4.83
N ASN A 270 -12.10 -3.90 4.33
CA ASN A 270 -11.31 -5.08 3.99
C ASN A 270 -10.59 -5.62 5.23
N VAL A 271 -10.42 -6.93 5.26
CA VAL A 271 -9.73 -7.64 6.33
C VAL A 271 -8.22 -7.37 6.23
N LEU A 272 -7.60 -7.18 7.39
CA LEU A 272 -6.16 -7.06 7.58
C LEU A 272 -5.58 -8.40 8.07
N PRO A 273 -4.26 -8.64 7.91
CA PRO A 273 -3.62 -9.87 8.42
C PRO A 273 -3.76 -10.04 9.94
N ALA A 274 -3.89 -8.95 10.67
CA ALA A 274 -4.29 -8.89 12.07
C ALA A 274 -5.16 -7.64 12.29
N PRO A 275 -6.03 -7.57 13.31
CA PRO A 275 -6.84 -6.38 13.54
C PRO A 275 -5.97 -5.18 13.99
N LEU A 276 -6.29 -3.99 13.48
CA LEU A 276 -5.87 -2.72 14.08
C LEU A 276 -6.89 -2.35 15.17
N THR A 277 -6.39 -2.01 16.35
CA THR A 277 -7.18 -1.87 17.58
C THR A 277 -7.23 -0.41 18.03
N GLU A 278 -8.44 0.08 18.33
CA GLU A 278 -8.70 1.44 18.85
C GLU A 278 -7.86 1.74 20.09
N GLY A 279 -7.22 2.91 20.12
CA GLY A 279 -6.40 3.37 21.26
C GLY A 279 -5.07 2.65 21.43
N VAL A 280 -4.84 1.54 20.70
CA VAL A 280 -3.58 0.78 20.71
C VAL A 280 -2.76 1.12 19.48
N HIS A 281 -3.34 0.97 18.29
CA HIS A 281 -2.63 1.16 17.02
C HIS A 281 -2.99 2.50 16.37
N LEU A 282 -4.23 2.94 16.53
CA LEU A 282 -4.80 4.13 15.90
C LEU A 282 -6.07 4.57 16.63
N LEU A 283 -6.64 5.69 16.21
CA LEU A 283 -7.99 6.12 16.59
C LEU A 283 -8.93 6.05 15.39
N TYR A 284 -10.14 5.55 15.61
CA TYR A 284 -11.22 5.46 14.64
C TYR A 284 -12.22 6.60 14.82
N ALA A 285 -12.53 7.27 13.72
CA ALA A 285 -13.67 8.17 13.57
C ALA A 285 -14.71 7.49 12.66
N ASP A 286 -16.00 7.54 12.97
CA ASP A 286 -17.07 7.08 12.07
C ASP A 286 -17.10 7.84 10.74
N GLY A 287 -16.60 9.08 10.75
CA GLY A 287 -16.44 9.95 9.59
C GLY A 287 -17.69 10.71 9.12
N ASN A 288 -18.87 10.38 9.64
CA ASN A 288 -20.15 10.95 9.19
C ASN A 288 -20.31 12.40 9.63
N GLU A 289 -19.80 12.75 10.81
CA GLU A 289 -19.87 14.09 11.37
C GLU A 289 -18.49 14.67 11.65
N ARG A 290 -18.39 16.01 11.56
CA ARG A 290 -17.16 16.73 11.91
C ARG A 290 -16.79 16.53 13.38
N ARG A 291 -17.77 16.53 14.27
CA ARG A 291 -17.57 16.50 15.73
C ARG A 291 -16.75 15.31 16.19
N ASP A 292 -16.97 14.15 15.59
CA ASP A 292 -16.22 12.94 15.89
C ASP A 292 -14.71 13.13 15.58
N PHE A 293 -14.38 13.77 14.46
CA PHE A 293 -12.98 14.17 14.20
C PHE A 293 -12.45 15.15 15.24
N ASP A 294 -13.23 16.16 15.66
CA ASP A 294 -12.80 17.13 16.67
C ASP A 294 -12.40 16.42 17.99
N GLU A 295 -13.18 15.42 18.42
CA GLU A 295 -12.94 14.62 19.64
C GLU A 295 -11.67 13.76 19.53
N LYS A 296 -11.45 13.08 18.39
CA LYS A 296 -10.24 12.28 18.16
C LYS A 296 -8.98 13.14 18.04
N ILE A 297 -9.08 14.30 17.41
CA ILE A 297 -7.99 15.28 17.35
C ILE A 297 -7.64 15.78 18.76
N ALA A 298 -8.63 16.11 19.60
CA ALA A 298 -8.41 16.51 20.98
C ALA A 298 -7.65 15.44 21.78
N THR A 299 -7.92 14.16 21.53
CA THR A 299 -7.20 13.04 22.17
C THR A 299 -5.71 13.05 21.84
N PHE A 300 -5.35 13.28 20.57
CA PHE A 300 -3.94 13.40 20.17
C PHE A 300 -3.25 14.64 20.77
N LEU A 301 -3.98 15.73 20.99
CA LEU A 301 -3.45 16.95 21.58
C LEU A 301 -3.27 16.86 23.10
N ALA A 302 -4.06 16.02 23.78
CA ALA A 302 -4.07 15.91 25.23
C ALA A 302 -2.92 15.08 25.80
N SER A 303 -2.37 14.10 25.05
CA SER A 303 -1.33 13.20 25.56
C SER A 303 -0.31 12.78 24.50
N ASP A 304 0.89 13.36 24.60
CA ASP A 304 2.05 12.94 23.82
C ASP A 304 2.46 11.50 24.11
N ALA A 305 2.29 11.02 25.34
CA ALA A 305 2.60 9.65 25.71
C ALA A 305 1.70 8.64 24.97
N ASN A 306 0.38 8.89 24.94
CA ASN A 306 -0.55 8.03 24.22
C ASN A 306 -0.30 8.07 22.71
N ARG A 307 -0.01 9.26 22.16
CA ARG A 307 0.36 9.43 20.75
C ARG A 307 1.61 8.62 20.40
N LYS A 308 2.69 8.75 21.18
CA LYS A 308 3.96 8.01 20.97
C LYS A 308 3.81 6.50 21.14
N MET A 309 2.93 6.06 22.04
CA MET A 309 2.59 4.65 22.18
C MET A 309 1.94 4.13 20.89
N MET A 310 0.92 4.82 20.36
CA MET A 310 0.29 4.43 19.09
C MET A 310 1.25 4.47 17.91
N GLU A 311 2.13 5.47 17.84
CA GLU A 311 3.21 5.54 16.84
C GLU A 311 4.12 4.30 16.86
N THR A 312 4.51 3.88 18.07
CA THR A 312 5.33 2.69 18.28
C THR A 312 4.58 1.43 17.86
N ASN A 313 3.34 1.27 18.31
CA ASN A 313 2.50 0.11 18.01
C ASN A 313 2.17 0.02 16.51
N ALA A 314 1.93 1.14 15.83
CA ALA A 314 1.73 1.20 14.39
C ALA A 314 2.97 0.67 13.63
N LYS A 315 4.17 1.06 14.07
CA LYS A 315 5.42 0.56 13.49
C LYS A 315 5.63 -0.93 13.78
N THR A 316 5.37 -1.37 15.01
CA THR A 316 5.46 -2.79 15.37
C THR A 316 4.48 -3.63 14.55
N TYR A 317 3.26 -3.16 14.34
CA TYR A 317 2.28 -3.82 13.48
C TYR A 317 2.83 -3.95 12.05
N PHE A 318 3.40 -2.89 11.49
CA PHE A 318 4.03 -2.95 10.16
C PHE A 318 5.14 -4.00 10.10
N ASP A 319 6.06 -3.99 11.07
CA ASP A 319 7.20 -4.92 11.08
C ASP A 319 6.75 -6.38 11.23
N THR A 320 5.68 -6.61 11.99
CA THR A 320 5.15 -7.94 12.32
C THR A 320 4.32 -8.53 11.19
N TYR A 321 3.61 -7.71 10.40
CA TYR A 321 2.62 -8.21 9.43
C TYR A 321 2.79 -7.69 8.00
N LEU A 322 3.31 -6.48 7.81
CA LEU A 322 3.20 -5.77 6.53
C LEU A 322 4.52 -5.51 5.82
N SER A 323 5.67 -5.60 6.50
CA SER A 323 6.97 -5.36 5.86
C SER A 323 7.16 -6.31 4.66
N PRO A 324 7.86 -5.89 3.58
CA PRO A 324 7.96 -6.71 2.37
C PRO A 324 8.44 -8.13 2.63
N GLU A 325 9.50 -8.27 3.43
CA GLU A 325 10.06 -9.57 3.80
C GLU A 325 9.05 -10.40 4.58
N LYS A 326 8.33 -9.79 5.52
CA LYS A 326 7.37 -10.49 6.37
C LYS A 326 6.15 -11.00 5.61
N VAL A 327 5.65 -10.24 4.64
CA VAL A 327 4.56 -10.70 3.76
C VAL A 327 4.99 -11.92 2.96
N ILE A 328 6.22 -11.93 2.42
CA ILE A 328 6.75 -13.09 1.69
C ILE A 328 6.96 -14.28 2.61
N GLU A 329 7.46 -14.07 3.84
CA GLU A 329 7.56 -15.12 4.85
C GLU A 329 6.21 -15.80 5.11
N ILE A 330 5.19 -14.99 5.44
CA ILE A 330 3.84 -15.49 5.77
C ILE A 330 3.28 -16.34 4.62
N LEU A 331 3.34 -15.82 3.39
CA LEU A 331 2.83 -16.53 2.21
C LEU A 331 3.62 -17.80 1.94
N TYR A 332 4.95 -17.74 1.97
CA TYR A 332 5.79 -18.89 1.68
C TYR A 332 5.61 -20.00 2.72
N THR A 333 5.53 -19.65 4.01
CA THR A 333 5.25 -20.64 5.08
C THR A 333 3.85 -21.23 4.96
N ALA A 334 2.84 -20.44 4.58
CA ALA A 334 1.50 -20.96 4.37
C ALA A 334 1.43 -21.97 3.22
N ALA A 335 2.15 -21.72 2.12
CA ALA A 335 2.21 -22.62 0.96
C ALA A 335 3.03 -23.91 1.17
N GLN A 336 3.74 -24.04 2.29
CA GLN A 336 4.51 -25.23 2.63
C GLN A 336 3.71 -26.29 3.39
N LYS A 337 2.56 -25.90 3.95
CA LYS A 337 1.60 -26.78 4.61
C LYS A 337 0.86 -27.60 3.54
#